data_AF-A0AAW5WXC4-F1
#
_entry.id   AF-A0AAW5WXC4-F1
#
_cell.length_a   1.000
_cell.length_b   1.000
_cell.length_c   1.000
_cell.angle_alpha   90.00
_cell.angle_beta   90.00
_cell.angle_gamma   90.00
#
_symmetry.space_group_name_H-M   'P 1'
#
loop_
_entity.id
_entity.type
_entity.pdbx_description
1 polymer ?
#
loop_
_entity_poly.entity_id
_entity_poly.type
_entity_poly.pdbx_seq_one_letter_code
_entity_poly.pdbx_strand_id
1 'polypeptide(L)'
;MKNRIILGAIVASVCSFALYLNNMKRYESATLTISRSQNNTQTVTEKNEKGKKQETSPTLEKITKKGNSKLAAQIQKAMKNSNSYDVKVLDLKNSNNSAEVYNKKDKVNVSDSLKAFLLVGLYKEMEQKKIKATDTLTPTASEIVKGDSTFTANTVYSLTYVRQNLMSKNSNTAANLLLNKLGKEQVNNIIKEMGTSETVISNKFGESVVGTTSAEDLAILMKSLYNGKFLENYSNTVLTGLSTYSVKSPLVNKISNANIIQIGDNTSAVALVTTDKHSYVIAVTSQNNNSFAELGLEISTWFNQN
;
A
#
# COMPACT_ATOMS: atom_id res chain seq x y z
N MET A 1 31.55 -20.55 -33.65
CA MET A 1 31.06 -20.39 -32.26
C MET A 1 30.09 -19.22 -32.06
N LYS A 2 30.27 -18.06 -32.70
CA LYS A 2 29.38 -16.88 -32.51
C LYS A 2 27.91 -17.09 -32.91
N ASN A 3 27.62 -17.83 -33.99
CA ASN A 3 26.22 -18.03 -34.44
C ASN A 3 25.38 -18.95 -33.53
N ARG A 4 26.01 -19.85 -32.76
CA ARG A 4 25.28 -20.74 -31.83
C ARG A 4 24.81 -20.03 -30.56
N ILE A 5 25.56 -19.01 -30.14
CA ILE A 5 25.22 -18.18 -28.96
C ILE A 5 24.05 -17.25 -29.31
N ILE A 6 24.04 -16.66 -30.50
CA ILE A 6 22.95 -15.80 -30.98
C ILE A 6 21.66 -16.62 -31.15
N LEU A 7 21.76 -17.84 -31.70
CA LEU A 7 20.60 -18.72 -31.86
C LEU A 7 20.02 -19.16 -30.50
N GLY A 8 20.88 -19.44 -29.51
CA GLY A 8 20.44 -19.75 -28.14
C GLY A 8 19.71 -18.59 -27.46
N ALA A 9 20.19 -17.36 -27.65
CA ALA A 9 19.55 -16.16 -27.11
C ALA A 9 18.16 -15.91 -27.73
N ILE A 10 18.02 -16.12 -29.05
CA ILE A 10 16.75 -15.95 -29.75
C ILE A 10 15.72 -16.99 -29.27
N VAL A 11 16.12 -18.26 -29.13
CA VAL A 11 15.23 -19.32 -28.64
C VAL A 11 14.79 -19.04 -27.20
N ALA A 12 15.70 -18.60 -26.32
CA ALA A 12 15.37 -18.22 -24.95
C ALA A 12 14.36 -17.06 -24.90
N SER A 13 14.55 -16.02 -25.71
CA SER A 13 13.62 -14.88 -25.78
C SER A 13 12.23 -15.28 -26.30
N VAL A 14 12.15 -16.16 -27.30
CA VAL A 14 10.87 -16.67 -27.81
C VAL A 14 10.15 -17.53 -26.76
N CYS A 15 10.87 -18.37 -26.02
CA CYS A 15 10.29 -19.16 -24.92
C CYS A 15 9.78 -18.27 -23.78
N SER A 16 10.53 -17.24 -23.38
CA SER A 16 10.09 -16.27 -22.37
C SER A 16 8.84 -15.50 -22.82
N PHE A 17 8.77 -15.12 -24.09
CA PHE A 17 7.61 -14.44 -24.66
C PHE A 17 6.37 -15.35 -24.74
N ALA A 18 6.55 -16.62 -25.10
CA ALA A 18 5.47 -17.62 -25.11
C ALA A 18 4.92 -17.89 -23.69
N LEU A 19 5.78 -17.97 -22.68
CA LEU A 19 5.35 -18.10 -21.27
C LEU A 19 4.59 -16.86 -20.78
N TYR A 20 5.03 -15.67 -21.19
CA TYR A 20 4.33 -14.42 -20.90
C TYR A 20 2.92 -14.38 -21.51
N LEU A 21 2.77 -14.76 -22.78
CA LEU A 21 1.47 -14.82 -23.46
C LEU A 21 0.53 -15.89 -22.85
N ASN A 22 1.08 -17.04 -22.45
CA ASN A 22 0.28 -18.10 -21.83
C ASN A 22 -0.23 -17.68 -20.45
N ASN A 23 0.54 -16.88 -19.71
CA ASN A 23 0.08 -16.29 -18.45
C ASN A 23 -1.04 -15.27 -18.68
N MET A 24 -1.02 -14.48 -19.76
CA MET A 24 -2.11 -13.54 -20.08
C MET A 24 -3.42 -14.24 -20.45
N LYS A 25 -3.38 -15.35 -21.22
CA LYS A 25 -4.60 -16.10 -21.57
C LYS A 25 -5.34 -16.68 -20.37
N ARG A 26 -4.65 -16.93 -19.25
CA ARG A 26 -5.28 -17.40 -18.00
C ARG A 26 -6.08 -16.32 -17.27
N TYR A 27 -5.89 -15.04 -17.60
CA TYR A 27 -6.65 -13.94 -16.99
C TYR A 27 -7.97 -13.64 -17.70
N GLU A 28 -8.14 -14.05 -18.97
CA GLU A 28 -9.38 -13.78 -19.72
C GLU A 28 -10.53 -14.74 -19.40
N SER A 29 -10.30 -15.88 -18.75
CA SER A 29 -11.33 -16.91 -18.53
C SER A 29 -11.75 -17.14 -17.07
N ALA A 30 -11.50 -16.18 -16.16
CA ALA A 30 -11.94 -16.28 -14.77
C ALA A 30 -13.21 -15.44 -14.52
N THR A 31 -14.37 -15.93 -14.95
CA THR A 31 -15.67 -15.39 -14.51
C THR A 31 -16.05 -15.98 -13.16
N LEU A 32 -16.06 -15.16 -12.11
CA LEU A 32 -16.53 -15.53 -10.78
C LEU A 32 -18.01 -15.14 -10.60
N THR A 33 -18.88 -16.15 -10.51
CA THR A 33 -20.29 -16.00 -10.12
C THR A 33 -20.38 -15.94 -8.59
N ILE A 34 -20.85 -14.84 -8.01
CA ILE A 34 -21.00 -14.69 -6.55
C ILE A 34 -22.49 -14.72 -6.18
N SER A 35 -22.89 -15.78 -5.46
CA SER A 35 -24.21 -15.90 -4.82
C SER A 35 -24.24 -15.08 -3.52
N ARG A 36 -25.23 -14.20 -3.39
CA ARG A 36 -25.42 -13.29 -2.26
C ARG A 36 -26.30 -13.95 -1.19
N SER A 37 -25.89 -13.90 0.08
CA SER A 37 -26.71 -14.32 1.22
C SER A 37 -26.87 -13.17 2.23
N GLN A 38 -28.10 -12.93 2.67
CA GLN A 38 -28.50 -11.92 3.65
C GLN A 38 -28.47 -12.50 5.07
N ASN A 39 -28.10 -11.72 6.10
CA ASN A 39 -29.02 -11.31 7.18
C ASN A 39 -28.35 -10.60 8.38
N ASN A 40 -29.13 -9.60 8.84
CA ASN A 40 -29.45 -9.12 10.19
C ASN A 40 -28.47 -8.45 11.16
N THR A 41 -28.85 -7.20 11.41
CA THR A 41 -28.66 -6.26 12.53
C THR A 41 -29.01 -6.81 13.90
N GLN A 42 -28.28 -6.37 14.95
CA GLN A 42 -28.85 -6.08 16.27
C GLN A 42 -28.24 -4.83 16.90
N THR A 43 -29.14 -4.00 17.42
CA THR A 43 -28.99 -2.72 18.12
C THR A 43 -28.69 -2.90 19.61
N VAL A 44 -27.89 -1.99 20.19
CA VAL A 44 -27.92 -1.68 21.63
C VAL A 44 -27.93 -0.16 21.81
N THR A 45 -28.87 0.30 22.63
CA THR A 45 -29.16 1.69 22.97
C THR A 45 -28.58 2.00 24.34
N GLU A 46 -27.83 3.09 24.52
CA GLU A 46 -27.67 3.75 25.82
C GLU A 46 -27.72 5.28 25.71
N LYS A 47 -28.19 5.88 26.80
CA LYS A 47 -28.85 7.19 26.93
C LYS A 47 -27.88 8.37 27.01
N ASN A 48 -28.39 9.51 26.54
CA ASN A 48 -27.84 10.86 26.68
C ASN A 48 -27.78 11.37 28.13
N GLU A 49 -26.70 12.08 28.47
CA GLU A 49 -26.74 13.22 29.39
C GLU A 49 -26.16 14.47 28.71
N LYS A 50 -26.88 15.59 28.85
CA LYS A 50 -26.57 16.91 28.27
C LYS A 50 -25.61 17.67 29.18
N GLY A 51 -24.47 18.09 28.64
CA GLY A 51 -23.57 19.08 29.23
C GLY A 51 -23.17 20.15 28.20
N LYS A 52 -23.59 21.39 28.49
CA LYS A 52 -23.31 22.71 27.87
C LYS A 52 -22.40 22.81 26.62
N LYS A 53 -22.99 23.44 25.59
CA LYS A 53 -22.36 24.05 24.42
C LYS A 53 -21.12 24.87 24.76
N GLN A 54 -20.05 24.60 24.01
CA GLN A 54 -19.08 25.62 23.62
C GLN A 54 -18.98 25.56 22.09
N GLU A 55 -19.83 26.36 21.44
CA GLU A 55 -19.74 26.65 20.01
C GLU A 55 -18.41 27.38 19.77
N THR A 56 -17.37 26.62 19.45
CA THR A 56 -16.26 27.13 18.65
C THR A 56 -16.57 26.71 17.22
N SER A 57 -16.98 27.68 16.39
CA SER A 57 -17.00 27.49 14.95
C SER A 57 -15.63 26.94 14.54
N PRO A 58 -15.52 25.78 13.86
CA PRO A 58 -14.23 25.33 13.37
C PRO A 58 -13.74 26.39 12.39
N THR A 59 -12.64 27.04 12.73
CA THR A 59 -11.90 27.86 11.78
C THR A 59 -11.54 26.89 10.65
N LEU A 60 -12.11 27.10 9.46
CA LEU A 60 -11.78 26.30 8.29
C LEU A 60 -10.26 26.42 8.09
N GLU A 61 -9.52 25.35 8.40
CA GLU A 61 -8.08 25.31 8.18
C GLU A 61 -7.81 25.69 6.72
N LYS A 62 -6.91 26.65 6.50
CA LYS A 62 -6.61 27.19 5.18
C LYS A 62 -6.07 26.06 4.28
N ILE A 63 -6.82 25.75 3.23
CA ILE A 63 -6.38 24.76 2.23
C ILE A 63 -5.16 25.30 1.49
N THR A 64 -4.07 24.51 1.52
CA THR A 64 -2.85 24.77 0.75
C THR A 64 -2.85 23.91 -0.50
N LYS A 65 -2.41 24.48 -1.62
CA LYS A 65 -2.26 23.80 -2.91
C LYS A 65 -0.88 24.08 -3.48
N LYS A 66 -0.24 23.06 -4.04
CA LYS A 66 1.06 23.18 -4.72
C LYS A 66 1.07 22.35 -6.01
N GLY A 67 1.98 22.70 -6.92
CA GLY A 67 2.14 22.00 -8.20
C GLY A 67 1.08 22.40 -9.22
N ASN A 68 0.65 21.43 -10.03
CA ASN A 68 -0.30 21.65 -11.12
C ASN A 68 -1.65 22.16 -10.61
N SER A 69 -2.04 23.38 -11.01
CA SER A 69 -3.24 24.04 -10.49
C SER A 69 -4.55 23.35 -10.89
N LYS A 70 -4.60 22.74 -12.09
CA LYS A 70 -5.79 22.01 -12.58
C LYS A 70 -5.96 20.71 -11.80
N LEU A 71 -4.88 19.95 -11.61
CA LEU A 71 -4.91 18.73 -10.81
C LEU A 71 -5.22 19.03 -9.34
N ALA A 72 -4.62 20.07 -8.76
CA ALA A 72 -4.92 20.51 -7.40
C ALA A 72 -6.41 20.89 -7.20
N ALA A 73 -7.06 21.45 -8.23
CA ALA A 73 -8.49 21.72 -8.20
C ALA A 73 -9.32 20.42 -8.17
N GLN A 74 -8.92 19.38 -8.90
CA GLN A 74 -9.59 18.07 -8.86
C GLN A 74 -9.43 17.40 -7.49
N ILE A 75 -8.23 17.45 -6.91
CA ILE A 75 -7.98 16.92 -5.56
C ILE A 75 -8.88 17.63 -4.54
N GLN A 76 -8.93 18.98 -4.56
CA GLN A 76 -9.78 19.72 -3.64
C GLN A 76 -11.27 19.39 -3.81
N LYS A 77 -11.74 19.23 -5.06
CA LYS A 77 -13.13 18.85 -5.36
C LYS A 77 -13.47 17.50 -4.74
N ALA A 78 -12.59 16.50 -4.85
CA ALA A 78 -12.79 15.18 -4.26
C ALA A 78 -12.77 15.20 -2.73
N MET A 79 -11.89 16.02 -2.15
CA MET A 79 -11.67 16.10 -0.69
C MET A 79 -12.59 17.10 0.02
N LYS A 80 -13.56 17.72 -0.68
CA LYS A 80 -14.43 18.78 -0.14
C LYS A 80 -15.18 18.43 1.16
N ASN A 81 -15.44 17.14 1.39
CA ASN A 81 -16.16 16.63 2.57
C ASN A 81 -15.21 16.09 3.65
N SER A 82 -13.89 16.20 3.47
CA SER A 82 -12.89 15.75 4.43
C SER A 82 -12.44 16.91 5.31
N ASN A 83 -12.62 16.77 6.62
CA ASN A 83 -12.27 17.81 7.59
C ASN A 83 -10.77 18.00 7.74
N SER A 84 -9.99 16.94 7.60
CA SER A 84 -8.52 16.99 7.70
C SER A 84 -7.92 15.96 6.76
N TYR A 85 -7.04 16.40 5.86
CA TYR A 85 -6.39 15.55 4.88
C TYR A 85 -5.07 16.15 4.37
N ASP A 86 -4.21 15.25 3.89
CA ASP A 86 -3.06 15.51 3.04
C ASP A 86 -3.10 14.57 1.83
N VAL A 87 -3.01 15.13 0.63
CA VAL A 87 -3.00 14.37 -0.62
C VAL A 87 -1.79 14.79 -1.44
N LYS A 88 -1.00 13.80 -1.85
CA LYS A 88 0.12 13.96 -2.76
C LYS A 88 -0.07 13.10 -4.01
N VAL A 89 -0.01 13.74 -5.17
CA VAL A 89 -0.10 13.09 -6.47
C VAL A 89 1.18 13.36 -7.25
N LEU A 90 1.85 12.28 -7.67
CA LEU A 90 3.12 12.35 -8.39
C LEU A 90 3.00 11.65 -9.74
N ASP A 91 3.14 12.39 -10.83
CA ASP A 91 3.43 11.78 -12.12
C ASP A 91 4.92 11.40 -12.15
N LEU A 92 5.19 10.11 -12.41
CA LEU A 92 6.53 9.53 -12.32
C LEU A 92 7.39 9.81 -13.55
N LYS A 93 6.78 10.32 -14.63
CA LYS A 93 7.48 10.67 -15.89
C LYS A 93 7.50 12.17 -16.14
N ASN A 94 6.44 12.89 -15.75
CA ASN A 94 6.32 14.34 -15.96
C ASN A 94 5.95 15.07 -14.67
N SER A 95 6.93 15.62 -13.96
CA SER A 95 6.70 16.32 -12.69
C SER A 95 5.74 17.52 -12.78
N ASN A 96 5.53 18.10 -13.97
CA ASN A 96 4.55 19.19 -14.17
C ASN A 96 3.09 18.72 -13.99
N ASN A 97 2.85 17.41 -14.00
CA ASN A 97 1.56 16.77 -13.75
C ASN A 97 1.45 16.24 -12.31
N SER A 98 2.19 16.83 -11.38
CA SER A 98 2.15 16.50 -9.96
C SER A 98 1.50 17.62 -9.15
N ALA A 99 0.81 17.29 -8.08
CA ALA A 99 0.18 18.26 -7.19
C ALA A 99 0.13 17.76 -5.75
N GLU A 100 0.03 18.71 -4.82
CA GLU A 100 -0.15 18.45 -3.40
C GLU A 100 -1.26 19.36 -2.87
N VAL A 101 -2.22 18.81 -2.13
CA VAL A 101 -3.32 19.56 -1.51
C VAL A 101 -3.58 19.04 -0.12
N TYR A 102 -3.60 19.96 0.85
CA TYR A 102 -3.81 19.64 2.25
C TYR A 102 -4.44 20.81 2.98
N ASN A 103 -5.19 20.52 4.03
CA ASN A 103 -5.49 21.50 5.08
C ASN A 103 -4.70 21.20 6.37
N LYS A 104 -4.18 19.97 6.51
CA LYS A 104 -3.37 19.52 7.64
C LYS A 104 -2.33 18.50 7.19
N LYS A 105 -1.07 18.63 7.64
CA LYS A 105 0.07 17.77 7.26
C LYS A 105 0.53 16.80 8.33
N ASP A 106 -0.29 16.58 9.35
CA ASP A 106 0.12 15.74 10.47
C ASP A 106 0.27 14.28 10.03
N LYS A 107 1.23 13.59 10.64
CA LYS A 107 1.26 12.13 10.60
C LYS A 107 -0.04 11.57 11.18
N VAL A 108 -0.49 10.46 10.61
CA VAL A 108 -1.71 9.78 11.02
C VAL A 108 -1.39 8.41 11.58
N ASN A 109 -2.21 7.96 12.53
CA ASN A 109 -2.17 6.61 13.05
C ASN A 109 -2.65 5.63 11.98
N VAL A 110 -1.90 4.55 11.77
CA VAL A 110 -2.14 3.53 10.75
C VAL A 110 -1.89 2.13 11.29
N SER A 111 -2.34 1.13 10.54
CA SER A 111 -2.17 -0.28 10.84
C SER A 111 -1.58 -1.01 9.63
N ASP A 112 -2.41 -1.45 8.71
CA ASP A 112 -2.03 -2.36 7.64
C ASP A 112 -1.10 -1.73 6.61
N SER A 113 -1.17 -0.41 6.39
CA SER A 113 -0.28 0.30 5.45
C SER A 113 1.20 0.13 5.80
N LEU A 114 1.53 -0.10 7.09
CA LEU A 114 2.90 -0.33 7.54
C LEU A 114 3.48 -1.68 7.08
N LYS A 115 2.65 -2.63 6.63
CA LYS A 115 3.11 -3.93 6.10
C LYS A 115 3.93 -3.75 4.82
N ALA A 116 3.68 -2.71 4.02
CA ALA A 116 4.50 -2.41 2.86
C ALA A 116 5.92 -2.01 3.24
N PHE A 117 6.06 -1.18 4.27
CA PHE A 117 7.36 -0.76 4.80
C PHE A 117 8.10 -1.92 5.46
N LEU A 118 7.39 -2.80 6.19
CA LEU A 118 7.96 -4.05 6.70
C LEU A 118 8.49 -4.94 5.57
N LEU A 119 7.75 -5.05 4.46
CA LEU A 119 8.19 -5.82 3.29
C LEU A 119 9.45 -5.20 2.66
N VAL A 120 9.54 -3.87 2.58
CA VAL A 120 10.75 -3.16 2.17
C VAL A 120 11.92 -3.48 3.10
N GLY A 121 11.70 -3.43 4.42
CA GLY A 121 12.70 -3.80 5.43
C GLY A 121 13.24 -5.22 5.25
N LEU A 122 12.35 -6.19 5.03
CA LEU A 122 12.72 -7.57 4.75
C LEU A 122 13.66 -7.67 3.54
N TYR A 123 13.28 -7.06 2.42
CA TYR A 123 14.09 -7.17 1.21
C TYR A 123 15.39 -6.38 1.28
N LYS A 124 15.44 -5.29 2.05
CA LYS A 124 16.70 -4.58 2.29
C LYS A 124 17.70 -5.46 3.04
N GLU A 125 17.22 -6.15 4.07
CA GLU A 125 18.03 -7.10 4.84
C GLU A 125 18.46 -8.32 3.99
N MET A 126 17.64 -8.72 3.00
CA MET A 126 18.03 -9.74 2.01
C MET A 126 19.11 -9.23 1.03
N GLU A 127 19.02 -8.00 0.53
CA GLU A 127 20.09 -7.38 -0.28
C GLU A 127 21.41 -7.32 0.47
N GLN A 128 21.34 -6.98 1.75
CA GLN A 128 22.48 -6.92 2.66
C GLN A 128 22.96 -8.30 3.12
N LYS A 129 22.35 -9.39 2.64
CA LYS A 129 22.67 -10.80 2.96
C LYS A 129 22.56 -11.15 4.45
N LYS A 130 21.82 -10.35 5.22
CA LYS A 130 21.55 -10.59 6.64
C LYS A 130 20.40 -11.58 6.85
N ILE A 131 19.46 -11.63 5.90
CA ILE A 131 18.37 -12.61 5.83
C ILE A 131 18.49 -13.40 4.53
N LYS A 132 18.30 -14.72 4.59
CA LYS A 132 18.33 -15.58 3.39
C LYS A 132 16.92 -15.97 2.97
N ALA A 133 16.71 -16.13 1.67
CA ALA A 133 15.42 -16.60 1.13
C ALA A 133 15.01 -17.98 1.66
N THR A 134 15.99 -18.79 2.07
CA THR A 134 15.83 -20.13 2.66
C THR A 134 15.60 -20.11 4.17
N ASP A 135 15.60 -18.93 4.81
CA ASP A 135 15.35 -18.84 6.25
C ASP A 135 13.96 -19.36 6.58
N THR A 136 13.81 -19.84 7.81
CA THR A 136 12.56 -20.33 8.37
C THR A 136 12.19 -19.55 9.61
N LEU A 137 10.89 -19.54 9.93
CA LEU A 137 10.33 -18.94 11.13
C LEU A 137 9.46 -19.98 11.84
N THR A 138 9.55 -20.01 13.16
CA THR A 138 8.79 -20.93 14.00
C THR A 138 8.03 -20.10 15.03
N PRO A 139 6.74 -19.78 14.81
CA PRO A 139 5.94 -19.01 15.75
C PRO A 139 5.79 -19.74 17.08
N THR A 140 5.93 -19.00 18.17
CA THR A 140 5.42 -19.41 19.48
C THR A 140 3.92 -19.12 19.59
N ALA A 141 3.24 -19.71 20.57
CA ALA A 141 1.81 -19.50 20.78
C ALA A 141 1.46 -18.01 21.08
N SER A 142 2.36 -17.26 21.72
CA SER A 142 2.17 -15.84 22.04
C SER A 142 2.40 -14.89 20.86
N GLU A 143 3.03 -15.38 19.78
CA GLU A 143 3.26 -14.61 18.55
C GLU A 143 2.12 -14.78 17.53
N ILE A 144 1.27 -15.79 17.72
CA ILE A 144 0.09 -16.02 16.89
C ILE A 144 -1.02 -15.07 17.34
N VAL A 145 -1.49 -14.23 16.42
CA VAL A 145 -2.58 -13.30 16.69
C VAL A 145 -3.88 -14.08 16.90
N LYS A 146 -4.66 -13.69 17.90
CA LYS A 146 -5.93 -14.36 18.25
C LYS A 146 -6.84 -14.44 17.01
N GLY A 147 -7.29 -15.66 16.70
CA GLY A 147 -8.15 -15.94 15.55
C GLY A 147 -7.40 -16.27 14.25
N ASP A 148 -6.06 -16.24 14.24
CA ASP A 148 -5.28 -16.71 13.11
C ASP A 148 -5.22 -18.25 13.10
N SER A 149 -5.74 -18.85 12.03
CA SER A 149 -5.72 -20.30 11.78
C SER A 149 -4.70 -20.72 10.71
N THR A 150 -3.95 -19.77 10.15
CA THR A 150 -2.93 -20.03 9.12
C THR A 150 -1.63 -20.54 9.74
N PHE A 151 -1.31 -20.09 10.94
CA PHE A 151 -0.08 -20.46 11.65
C PHE A 151 -0.39 -21.33 12.88
N THR A 152 0.46 -22.32 13.12
CA THR A 152 0.41 -23.21 14.28
C THR A 152 1.69 -23.06 15.09
N ALA A 153 1.55 -22.99 16.41
CA ALA A 153 2.68 -22.83 17.31
C ALA A 153 3.67 -23.98 17.13
N ASN A 154 4.96 -23.68 17.25
CA ASN A 154 6.08 -24.62 17.16
C ASN A 154 6.18 -25.36 15.81
N THR A 155 5.50 -24.87 14.78
CA THR A 155 5.60 -25.41 13.41
C THR A 155 6.58 -24.56 12.59
N VAL A 156 7.46 -25.21 11.82
CA VAL A 156 8.46 -24.52 10.99
C VAL A 156 7.81 -24.06 9.68
N TYR A 157 7.90 -22.78 9.37
CA TYR A 157 7.43 -22.19 8.11
C TYR A 157 8.60 -21.58 7.33
N SER A 158 8.59 -21.71 6.01
CA SER A 158 9.56 -21.01 5.17
C SER A 158 9.28 -19.50 5.16
N LEU A 159 10.33 -18.69 5.04
CA LEU A 159 10.20 -17.24 4.90
C LEU A 159 9.30 -16.85 3.72
N THR A 160 9.36 -17.63 2.62
CA THR A 160 8.49 -17.44 1.45
C THR A 160 7.01 -17.60 1.80
N TYR A 161 6.66 -18.61 2.60
CA TYR A 161 5.28 -18.83 3.05
C TYR A 161 4.80 -17.69 3.95
N VAL A 162 5.63 -17.26 4.91
CA VAL A 162 5.32 -16.14 5.80
C VAL A 162 5.08 -14.85 4.99
N ARG A 163 5.99 -14.53 4.06
CA ARG A 163 5.88 -13.37 3.17
C ARG A 163 4.64 -13.41 2.28
N GLN A 164 4.27 -14.57 1.74
CA GLN A 164 3.06 -14.70 0.93
C GLN A 164 1.82 -14.36 1.75
N ASN A 165 1.70 -14.91 2.96
CA ASN A 165 0.57 -14.65 3.85
C ASN A 165 0.52 -13.20 4.36
N LEU A 166 1.67 -12.52 4.51
CA LEU A 166 1.73 -11.09 4.86
C LEU A 166 0.86 -10.26 3.91
N MET A 167 0.98 -10.49 2.60
CA MET A 167 0.27 -9.70 1.58
C MET A 167 -1.06 -10.34 1.19
N SER A 168 -1.06 -11.60 0.77
CA SER A 168 -2.24 -12.24 0.18
C SER A 168 -3.35 -12.55 1.17
N LYS A 169 -3.03 -12.62 2.48
CA LYS A 169 -4.01 -12.80 3.55
C LYS A 169 -4.05 -11.63 4.52
N ASN A 170 -3.30 -10.56 4.26
CA ASN A 170 -3.13 -9.44 5.18
C ASN A 170 -2.78 -9.90 6.62
N SER A 171 -1.99 -10.98 6.76
CA SER A 171 -1.83 -11.65 8.06
C SER A 171 -1.01 -10.82 9.05
N ASN A 172 -1.61 -10.52 10.20
CA ASN A 172 -0.94 -9.86 11.32
C ASN A 172 0.10 -10.77 12.00
N THR A 173 -0.15 -12.08 12.08
CA THR A 173 0.83 -13.05 12.58
C THR A 173 2.07 -13.07 11.69
N ALA A 174 1.88 -13.14 10.37
CA ALA A 174 3.01 -13.07 9.43
C ALA A 174 3.81 -11.77 9.57
N ALA A 175 3.11 -10.63 9.73
CA ALA A 175 3.75 -9.34 9.95
C ALA A 175 4.56 -9.31 11.25
N ASN A 176 4.00 -9.78 12.37
CA ASN A 176 4.70 -9.83 13.65
C ASN A 176 5.89 -10.80 13.62
N LEU A 177 5.76 -11.96 12.97
CA LEU A 177 6.87 -12.91 12.80
C LEU A 177 8.04 -12.29 12.04
N LEU A 178 7.76 -11.58 10.95
CA LEU A 178 8.79 -10.87 10.18
C LEU A 178 9.38 -9.72 11.00
N LEU A 179 8.56 -8.93 11.68
CA LEU A 179 9.01 -7.82 12.51
C LEU A 179 9.93 -8.29 13.65
N ASN A 180 9.60 -9.41 14.30
CA ASN A 180 10.42 -10.02 15.34
C ASN A 180 11.74 -10.55 14.78
N LYS A 181 11.70 -11.20 13.60
CA LYS A 181 12.89 -11.73 12.93
C LYS A 181 13.86 -10.63 12.50
N LEU A 182 13.36 -9.50 12.00
CA LEU A 182 14.16 -8.38 11.52
C LEU A 182 14.59 -7.44 12.65
N GLY A 183 13.77 -7.32 13.70
CA GLY A 183 13.91 -6.30 14.73
C GLY A 183 13.21 -5.00 14.34
N LYS A 184 12.27 -4.54 15.19
CA LYS A 184 11.49 -3.31 14.94
C LYS A 184 12.36 -2.07 14.72
N GLU A 185 13.40 -1.91 15.53
CA GLU A 185 14.34 -0.79 15.41
C GLU A 185 15.07 -0.82 14.06
N GLN A 186 15.56 -1.99 13.65
CA GLN A 186 16.22 -2.16 12.36
C GLN A 186 15.29 -1.83 11.19
N VAL A 187 14.03 -2.28 11.25
CA VAL A 187 13.03 -1.93 10.24
C VAL A 187 12.78 -0.43 10.20
N ASN A 188 12.62 0.24 11.35
CA ASN A 188 12.44 1.70 11.40
C ASN A 188 13.68 2.46 10.89
N ASN A 189 14.89 1.96 11.14
CA ASN A 189 16.11 2.55 10.59
C ASN A 189 16.14 2.45 9.07
N ILE A 190 15.80 1.30 8.50
CA ILE A 190 15.69 1.12 7.04
C ILE A 190 14.61 2.03 6.44
N ILE A 191 13.46 2.15 7.10
CA ILE A 191 12.39 3.07 6.70
C ILE A 191 12.94 4.49 6.64
N LYS A 192 13.65 4.94 7.67
CA LYS A 192 14.27 6.27 7.69
C LYS A 192 15.32 6.45 6.59
N GLU A 193 16.13 5.43 6.30
CA GLU A 193 17.11 5.43 5.19
C GLU A 193 16.45 5.61 3.81
N MET A 194 15.20 5.16 3.65
CA MET A 194 14.41 5.38 2.43
C MET A 194 14.01 6.85 2.21
N GLY A 195 14.23 7.71 3.23
CA GLY A 195 13.89 9.13 3.19
C GLY A 195 12.51 9.45 3.76
N THR A 196 11.87 8.52 4.47
CA THR A 196 10.59 8.76 5.13
C THR A 196 10.80 9.22 6.57
N SER A 197 10.21 10.34 6.97
CA SER A 197 10.49 10.99 8.26
C SER A 197 9.42 10.78 9.32
N GLU A 198 8.18 10.48 8.92
CA GLU A 198 7.01 10.36 9.80
C GLU A 198 6.56 8.91 10.00
N THR A 199 7.08 8.00 9.19
CA THR A 199 6.74 6.58 9.20
C THR A 199 7.51 5.84 10.27
N VAL A 200 6.77 5.29 11.24
CA VAL A 200 7.34 4.54 12.36
C VAL A 200 6.40 3.40 12.72
N ILE A 201 6.95 2.18 12.82
CA ILE A 201 6.29 1.03 13.43
C ILE A 201 6.55 1.09 14.93
N SER A 202 5.49 1.26 15.73
CA SER A 202 5.59 1.44 17.18
C SER A 202 5.12 0.20 17.95
N ASN A 203 4.01 -0.39 17.52
CA ASN A 203 3.29 -1.47 18.19
C ASN A 203 3.24 -2.73 17.31
N LYS A 204 2.59 -3.78 17.82
CA LYS A 204 2.41 -5.04 17.08
C LYS A 204 1.29 -4.93 16.06
N PHE A 205 1.42 -5.63 14.95
CA PHE A 205 0.35 -5.76 13.96
C PHE A 205 -0.84 -6.52 14.58
N GLY A 206 -2.05 -6.04 14.30
CA GLY A 206 -3.30 -6.51 14.93
C GLY A 206 -3.83 -5.61 16.03
N GLU A 207 -3.05 -4.62 16.48
CA GLU A 207 -3.54 -3.52 17.30
C GLU A 207 -4.28 -2.47 16.46
N SER A 208 -5.14 -1.66 17.11
CA SER A 208 -5.89 -0.59 16.44
C SER A 208 -4.97 0.49 15.85
N VAL A 209 -3.82 0.70 16.46
CA VAL A 209 -2.75 1.59 15.98
C VAL A 209 -1.42 0.84 16.06
N VAL A 210 -0.86 0.53 14.90
CA VAL A 210 0.46 -0.12 14.79
C VAL A 210 1.57 0.93 14.77
N GLY A 211 1.30 2.10 14.20
CA GLY A 211 2.28 3.16 14.11
C GLY A 211 1.74 4.37 13.38
N THR A 212 2.65 5.15 12.77
CA THR A 212 2.31 6.39 12.07
C THR A 212 2.88 6.42 10.66
N THR A 213 2.30 7.25 9.79
CA THR A 213 2.81 7.57 8.44
C THR A 213 2.29 8.94 8.00
N SER A 214 2.79 9.46 6.88
CA SER A 214 2.29 10.65 6.18
C SER A 214 1.98 10.34 4.71
N ALA A 215 1.25 11.23 4.03
CA ALA A 215 1.04 11.12 2.58
C ALA A 215 2.36 11.28 1.81
N GLU A 216 3.28 12.10 2.32
CA GLU A 216 4.65 12.24 1.79
C GLU A 216 5.39 10.90 1.79
N ASP A 217 5.44 10.23 2.94
CA ASP A 217 6.21 8.99 3.11
C ASP A 217 5.65 7.85 2.27
N LEU A 218 4.32 7.77 2.17
CA LEU A 218 3.64 6.83 1.29
C LEU A 218 3.96 7.10 -0.18
N ALA A 219 4.02 8.36 -0.59
CA ALA A 219 4.42 8.73 -1.95
C ALA A 219 5.89 8.37 -2.21
N ILE A 220 6.78 8.59 -1.24
CA ILE A 220 8.19 8.20 -1.29
C ILE A 220 8.33 6.68 -1.44
N LEU A 221 7.57 5.88 -0.68
CA LEU A 221 7.54 4.43 -0.78
C LEU A 221 7.28 3.98 -2.22
N MET A 222 6.15 4.38 -2.81
CA MET A 222 5.79 3.91 -4.16
C MET A 222 6.72 4.46 -5.24
N LYS A 223 7.16 5.72 -5.13
CA LYS A 223 8.12 6.31 -6.07
C LYS A 223 9.49 5.62 -6.00
N SER A 224 9.96 5.26 -4.83
CA SER A 224 11.25 4.58 -4.63
C SER A 224 11.22 3.16 -5.17
N LEU A 225 10.11 2.46 -4.96
CA LEU A 225 9.87 1.14 -5.54
C LEU A 225 9.80 1.20 -7.06
N TYR A 226 9.01 2.12 -7.63
CA TYR A 226 8.91 2.28 -9.08
C TYR A 226 10.25 2.57 -9.76
N ASN A 227 11.06 3.46 -9.16
CA ASN A 227 12.34 3.86 -9.74
C ASN A 227 13.49 2.85 -9.48
N GLY A 228 13.28 1.80 -8.68
CA GLY A 228 14.33 0.84 -8.35
C GLY A 228 15.49 1.37 -7.51
N LYS A 229 15.39 2.60 -6.96
CA LYS A 229 16.54 3.30 -6.36
C LYS A 229 16.89 2.84 -4.94
N PHE A 230 15.91 2.37 -4.17
CA PHE A 230 16.12 2.00 -2.76
C PHE A 230 16.44 0.50 -2.59
N LEU A 231 15.80 -0.32 -3.42
CA LEU A 231 15.96 -1.78 -3.51
C LEU A 231 16.30 -2.13 -4.96
N GLU A 232 17.58 -2.19 -5.29
CA GLU A 232 18.05 -2.41 -6.66
C GLU A 232 17.46 -3.69 -7.26
N ASN A 233 17.63 -4.83 -6.58
CA ASN A 233 17.27 -6.14 -7.12
C ASN A 233 15.86 -6.58 -6.69
N TYR A 234 15.25 -5.91 -5.71
CA TYR A 234 14.01 -6.38 -5.10
C TYR A 234 12.83 -5.40 -5.21
N SER A 235 12.99 -4.21 -5.78
CA SER A 235 11.86 -3.28 -5.99
C SER A 235 10.68 -3.95 -6.70
N ASN A 236 10.92 -4.65 -7.82
CA ASN A 236 9.87 -5.38 -8.54
C ASN A 236 9.27 -6.52 -7.71
N THR A 237 10.06 -7.17 -6.85
CA THR A 237 9.57 -8.23 -5.96
C THR A 237 8.65 -7.67 -4.88
N VAL A 238 8.96 -6.50 -4.33
CA VAL A 238 8.08 -5.78 -3.40
C VAL A 238 6.78 -5.38 -4.09
N LEU A 239 6.87 -4.76 -5.29
CA LEU A 239 5.71 -4.39 -6.09
C LEU A 239 4.82 -5.59 -6.42
N THR A 240 5.42 -6.72 -6.78
CA THR A 240 4.71 -7.98 -7.02
C THR A 240 4.02 -8.46 -5.74
N GLY A 241 4.70 -8.41 -4.60
CA GLY A 241 4.09 -8.71 -3.30
C GLY A 241 2.86 -7.85 -3.02
N LEU A 242 3.00 -6.53 -3.18
CA LEU A 242 1.91 -5.57 -2.99
C LEU A 242 0.75 -5.77 -3.97
N SER A 243 1.01 -6.20 -5.20
CA SER A 243 -0.07 -6.53 -6.16
C SER A 243 -0.95 -7.71 -5.71
N THR A 244 -0.46 -8.54 -4.78
CA THR A 244 -1.22 -9.64 -4.19
C THR A 244 -1.98 -9.24 -2.92
N TYR A 245 -1.85 -7.98 -2.47
CA TYR A 245 -2.49 -7.50 -1.26
C TYR A 245 -4.01 -7.63 -1.35
N SER A 246 -4.60 -8.36 -0.42
CA SER A 246 -6.00 -8.82 -0.53
C SER A 246 -7.04 -7.78 -0.16
N VAL A 247 -6.68 -6.76 0.62
CA VAL A 247 -7.60 -5.71 1.06
C VAL A 247 -7.55 -4.55 0.08
N LYS A 248 -8.63 -4.34 -0.67
CA LYS A 248 -8.73 -3.22 -1.61
C LYS A 248 -9.06 -1.92 -0.88
N SER A 249 -8.18 -0.93 -0.98
CA SER A 249 -8.47 0.43 -0.51
C SER A 249 -9.62 1.04 -1.33
N PRO A 250 -10.55 1.78 -0.70
CA PRO A 250 -11.55 2.56 -1.42
C PRO A 250 -10.95 3.52 -2.46
N LEU A 251 -9.71 3.96 -2.26
CA LEU A 251 -8.97 4.84 -3.17
C LEU A 251 -8.98 4.34 -4.62
N VAL A 252 -8.95 3.03 -4.82
CA VAL A 252 -8.81 2.44 -6.16
C VAL A 252 -10.11 1.89 -6.73
N ASN A 253 -11.21 1.92 -5.98
CA ASN A 253 -12.46 1.25 -6.35
C ASN A 253 -13.13 1.81 -7.61
N LYS A 254 -12.87 3.08 -7.94
CA LYS A 254 -13.42 3.76 -9.13
C LYS A 254 -12.39 3.98 -10.24
N ILE A 255 -11.17 3.45 -10.09
CA ILE A 255 -10.14 3.53 -11.12
C ILE A 255 -10.30 2.31 -12.04
N SER A 256 -10.37 2.55 -13.34
CA SER A 256 -10.53 1.51 -14.37
C SER A 256 -9.44 1.62 -15.44
N ASN A 257 -9.28 0.56 -16.23
CA ASN A 257 -8.31 0.51 -17.35
C ASN A 257 -6.87 0.85 -16.94
N ALA A 258 -6.47 0.39 -15.75
CA ALA A 258 -5.13 0.62 -15.21
C ALA A 258 -4.62 -0.62 -14.47
N ASN A 259 -3.31 -0.83 -14.52
CA ASN A 259 -2.62 -1.68 -13.56
C ASN A 259 -2.45 -0.89 -12.24
N ILE A 260 -2.88 -1.48 -11.14
CA ILE A 260 -2.92 -0.80 -9.83
C ILE A 260 -2.19 -1.67 -8.80
N ILE A 261 -1.19 -1.07 -8.15
CA ILE A 261 -0.53 -1.62 -6.97
C ILE A 261 -0.85 -0.68 -5.81
N GLN A 262 -1.42 -1.20 -4.74
CA GLN A 262 -1.96 -0.37 -3.67
C GLN A 262 -1.79 -1.02 -2.30
N ILE A 263 -1.77 -0.17 -1.28
CA ILE A 263 -1.95 -0.55 0.10
C ILE A 263 -2.68 0.58 0.83
N GLY A 264 -3.49 0.24 1.81
CA GLY A 264 -4.25 1.24 2.55
C GLY A 264 -5.00 0.64 3.74
N ASP A 265 -5.47 1.55 4.56
CA ASP A 265 -6.27 1.38 5.76
C ASP A 265 -7.34 2.49 5.81
N ASN A 266 -7.97 2.71 6.97
CA ASN A 266 -9.08 3.66 7.09
C ASN A 266 -8.64 5.13 7.02
N THR A 267 -7.41 5.42 7.42
CA THR A 267 -6.86 6.78 7.55
C THR A 267 -5.78 7.09 6.53
N SER A 268 -5.27 6.09 5.82
CA SER A 268 -4.26 6.28 4.80
C SER A 268 -4.43 5.33 3.63
N ALA A 269 -3.98 5.75 2.45
CA ALA A 269 -3.90 4.88 1.30
C ALA A 269 -2.84 5.40 0.32
N VAL A 270 -2.24 4.47 -0.42
CA VAL A 270 -1.40 4.80 -1.55
C VAL A 270 -1.63 3.83 -2.70
N ALA A 271 -1.63 4.36 -3.92
CA ALA A 271 -1.73 3.60 -5.14
C ALA A 271 -0.68 4.06 -6.16
N LEU A 272 0.07 3.11 -6.71
CA LEU A 272 0.78 3.26 -7.96
C LEU A 272 -0.17 2.82 -9.09
N VAL A 273 -0.52 3.76 -9.95
CA VAL A 273 -1.45 3.55 -11.06
C VAL A 273 -0.67 3.67 -12.36
N THR A 274 -0.76 2.64 -13.20
CA THR A 274 -0.12 2.60 -14.52
C THR A 274 -1.16 2.35 -15.60
N THR A 275 -1.26 3.30 -16.53
CA THR A 275 -2.01 3.20 -17.78
C THR A 275 -1.05 3.12 -18.96
N ASP A 276 -1.57 3.02 -20.18
CA ASP A 276 -0.74 3.02 -21.40
C ASP A 276 0.07 4.31 -21.57
N LYS A 277 -0.40 5.42 -20.99
CA LYS A 277 0.20 6.75 -21.15
C LYS A 277 0.92 7.23 -19.89
N HIS A 278 0.39 6.93 -18.71
CA HIS A 278 0.86 7.52 -17.45
C HIS A 278 1.22 6.47 -16.42
N SER A 279 2.26 6.77 -15.63
CA SER A 279 2.55 6.07 -14.39
C SER A 279 2.59 7.12 -13.29
N TYR A 280 1.68 7.02 -12.32
CA TYR A 280 1.55 8.03 -11.28
C TYR A 280 1.22 7.41 -9.93
N VAL A 281 1.57 8.13 -8.86
CA VAL A 281 1.26 7.76 -7.47
C VAL A 281 0.19 8.68 -6.93
N ILE A 282 -0.81 8.11 -6.27
CA ILE A 282 -1.74 8.84 -5.40
C ILE A 282 -1.47 8.39 -3.97
N ALA A 283 -1.07 9.30 -3.09
CA ALA A 283 -0.95 9.07 -1.66
C ALA A 283 -1.91 10.01 -0.91
N VAL A 284 -2.60 9.48 0.09
CA VAL A 284 -3.55 10.24 0.90
C VAL A 284 -3.49 9.82 2.36
N THR A 285 -3.57 10.80 3.25
CA THR A 285 -3.93 10.64 4.66
C THR A 285 -5.14 11.49 5.00
N SER A 286 -6.01 10.99 5.88
CA SER A 286 -7.25 11.66 6.31
C SER A 286 -7.75 11.07 7.63
N GLN A 287 -8.73 11.70 8.27
CA GLN A 287 -9.42 11.15 9.44
C GLN A 287 -10.19 9.85 9.14
N ASN A 288 -10.66 9.70 7.90
CA ASN A 288 -11.35 8.51 7.40
C ASN A 288 -11.24 8.43 5.86
N ASN A 289 -11.71 7.32 5.29
CA ASN A 289 -11.59 7.02 3.86
C ASN A 289 -12.82 7.43 3.02
N ASN A 290 -13.77 8.21 3.56
CA ASN A 290 -15.03 8.53 2.88
C ASN A 290 -14.83 9.23 1.53
N SER A 291 -13.79 10.05 1.39
CA SER A 291 -13.45 10.74 0.14
C SER A 291 -12.52 9.94 -0.78
N PHE A 292 -11.97 8.80 -0.36
CA PHE A 292 -10.90 8.13 -1.12
C PHE A 292 -11.37 7.62 -2.48
N ALA A 293 -12.57 7.04 -2.56
CA ALA A 293 -13.11 6.55 -3.83
C ALA A 293 -13.33 7.67 -4.85
N GLU A 294 -13.78 8.84 -4.39
CA GLU A 294 -13.95 10.01 -5.25
C GLU A 294 -12.60 10.61 -5.64
N LEU A 295 -11.64 10.62 -4.72
CA LEU A 295 -10.28 11.07 -4.98
C LEU A 295 -9.62 10.27 -6.10
N GLY A 296 -9.70 8.93 -6.05
CA GLY A 296 -9.19 8.08 -7.10
C GLY A 296 -9.86 8.31 -8.46
N LEU A 297 -11.18 8.50 -8.47
CA LEU A 297 -11.94 8.80 -9.68
C LEU A 297 -11.49 10.12 -10.34
N GLU A 298 -11.47 11.21 -9.57
CA GLU A 298 -11.17 12.54 -10.09
C GLU A 298 -9.72 12.63 -10.61
N ILE A 299 -8.77 12.02 -9.89
CA ILE A 299 -7.37 11.99 -10.34
C ILE A 299 -7.19 11.12 -11.59
N SER A 300 -7.76 9.91 -11.62
CA SER A 300 -7.65 9.03 -12.79
C SER A 300 -8.33 9.62 -14.03
N THR A 301 -9.47 10.29 -13.85
CA THR A 301 -10.15 11.03 -14.93
C THR A 301 -9.25 12.14 -15.47
N TRP A 302 -8.58 12.89 -14.60
CA TRP A 302 -7.67 13.94 -15.01
C TRP A 302 -6.49 13.41 -15.84
N PHE A 303 -5.83 12.32 -15.40
CA PHE A 303 -4.74 11.69 -16.15
C PHE A 303 -5.19 11.04 -17.46
N ASN A 304 -6.44 10.58 -17.56
CA ASN A 304 -6.94 10.04 -18.82
C ASN A 304 -7.18 11.14 -19.88
N GLN A 305 -7.34 12.40 -19.45
CA GLN A 305 -7.63 13.55 -20.32
C GLN A 305 -6.40 14.38 -20.71
N ASN A 306 -5.26 14.22 -20.01
CA ASN A 306 -4.06 15.08 -20.15
C ASN A 306 -2.80 14.22 -20.23
#